data_AF-L7PFU9-F1
#
_entry.id   AF-L7PFU9-F1
#
_cell.length_a   1.000
_cell.length_b   1.000
_cell.length_c   1.000
_cell.angle_alpha   90.00
_cell.angle_beta   90.00
_cell.angle_gamma   90.00
#
_symmetry.space_group_name_H-M   'P 1'
#
loop_
_entity.id
_entity.type
_entity.pdbx_description
1 polymer ?
#
loop_
_entity_poly.entity_id
_entity_poly.type
_entity_poly.pdbx_seq_one_letter_code
_entity_poly.pdbx_strand_id
1 'polypeptide(L)'
;MKIKKLLIIGLSLSIFIASCPISANALDKIESIKGADKYETAGIIADKQNYTTAILINADSTMADGLSASGLAGAINAPILLTKKNNIPNATLKRLEKAKKVYIIGGENSIDKYTETVLKGKGIEIKRLQGSDRIKTSYNVAKEINSINKVNKVILTNAFKGEPDAMSAAPVAVRDKAAIVLTDGKSVPFNTTGVESYVIGGTSSMNDKIVKDTNSTRLGGTDRYDTNKKIINKFYSGVKEFYIASGTDLVYALVGSTVAKNNAIVLVDNDSNKSVLKSTIKLTAIGNLSDSILQQCLNVTKNIGDSNTGREYTVEDAANAVKKLLGVKKFYYEPNYSEDEDLIFLLDKNFDFSGKEYYVFAYIKQGAEGDVRYCVAKNDMSKVYTYDVNGNMKVCNPDDYKNKGSITEEQAKQIALKECAKRHKVSINNLVVDMIDFRDDIYSGNVYAVKINSKNSNGTFGWFFIDIETGKVYN
;
A
#
# COMPACT_ATOMS: atom_id res chain seq x y z
N MET A 1 14.73 43.66 46.88
CA MET A 1 14.34 42.32 47.36
C MET A 1 12.88 42.07 46.97
N LYS A 2 12.62 41.39 45.85
CA LYS A 2 11.29 40.84 45.53
C LYS A 2 11.49 39.47 44.88
N ILE A 3 11.05 38.46 45.62
CA ILE A 3 11.22 37.03 45.35
C ILE A 3 10.30 36.62 44.22
N LYS A 4 10.87 36.04 43.15
CA LYS A 4 10.13 35.34 42.09
C LYS A 4 9.50 34.08 42.69
N LYS A 5 8.17 33.97 42.67
CA LYS A 5 7.48 32.70 42.96
C LYS A 5 7.51 31.84 41.69
N LEU A 6 8.39 30.85 41.71
CA LEU A 6 8.37 29.69 40.82
C LEU A 6 7.11 28.86 41.14
N LEU A 7 6.24 28.66 40.15
CA LEU A 7 5.13 27.71 40.22
C LEU A 7 5.69 26.32 39.89
N ILE A 8 6.06 25.57 40.92
CA ILE A 8 6.41 24.15 40.85
C ILE A 8 5.10 23.39 40.85
N ILE A 9 4.66 22.90 39.69
CA ILE A 9 3.59 21.91 39.58
C ILE A 9 4.23 20.54 39.75
N GLY A 10 3.88 19.89 40.87
CA GLY A 10 4.42 18.60 41.27
C GLY A 10 4.06 17.49 40.27
N LEU A 11 5.09 16.84 39.75
CA LEU A 11 5.01 15.63 38.95
C LEU A 11 4.63 14.46 39.89
N SER A 12 3.35 14.13 40.02
CA SER A 12 2.92 12.90 40.66
C SER A 12 3.21 11.73 39.73
N LEU A 13 4.32 11.04 39.97
CA LEU A 13 4.73 9.83 39.27
C LEU A 13 3.81 8.65 39.66
N SER A 14 2.59 8.63 39.13
CA SER A 14 1.75 7.44 39.18
C SER A 14 2.24 6.46 38.13
N ILE A 15 3.04 5.49 38.55
CA ILE A 15 3.43 4.32 37.75
C ILE A 15 2.16 3.49 37.53
N PHE A 16 1.39 3.84 36.51
CA PHE A 16 0.51 2.89 35.85
C PHE A 16 1.44 1.92 35.13
N ILE A 17 1.60 0.72 35.69
CA ILE A 17 2.08 -0.43 34.92
C ILE A 17 0.97 -0.72 33.92
N ALA A 18 0.97 0.02 32.81
CA ALA A 18 0.31 -0.42 31.62
C ALA A 18 0.96 -1.75 31.28
N SER A 19 0.22 -2.84 31.49
CA SER A 19 0.49 -4.10 30.84
C SER A 19 0.39 -3.85 29.34
N CYS A 20 1.49 -3.35 28.74
CA CYS A 20 1.65 -3.35 27.31
C CYS A 20 1.44 -4.80 26.90
N PRO A 21 0.45 -5.11 26.05
CA PRO A 21 0.56 -6.33 25.28
C PRO A 21 1.87 -6.15 24.49
N ILE A 22 2.92 -6.86 24.90
CA ILE A 22 4.10 -7.05 24.07
C ILE A 22 3.53 -7.59 22.76
N SER A 23 3.58 -6.76 21.72
CA SER A 23 3.01 -7.10 20.42
C SER A 23 3.66 -8.41 19.98
N ALA A 24 2.85 -9.47 19.98
CA ALA A 24 3.32 -10.82 19.77
C ALA A 24 3.95 -10.94 18.37
N ASN A 25 5.24 -11.30 18.34
CA ASN A 25 6.02 -11.71 17.17
C ASN A 25 6.07 -10.68 16.02
N ALA A 26 6.72 -9.55 16.23
CA ALA A 26 7.18 -8.74 15.10
C ALA A 26 8.24 -9.51 14.31
N LEU A 27 7.97 -9.78 13.03
CA LEU A 27 8.97 -10.36 12.13
C LEU A 27 10.09 -9.33 11.92
N ASP A 28 11.28 -9.59 12.47
CA ASP A 28 12.41 -8.65 12.36
C ASP A 28 13.40 -9.00 11.24
N LYS A 29 13.24 -10.17 10.62
CA LYS A 29 14.15 -10.66 9.58
C LYS A 29 13.40 -11.33 8.45
N ILE A 30 13.84 -11.06 7.22
CA ILE A 30 13.41 -11.78 6.02
C ILE A 30 14.49 -12.82 5.68
N GLU A 31 14.10 -14.09 5.58
CA GLU A 31 15.00 -15.13 5.05
C GLU A 31 15.26 -14.87 3.55
N SER A 32 16.41 -15.25 3.03
CA SER A 32 16.74 -15.01 1.62
C SER A 32 17.17 -16.29 0.90
N ILE A 33 16.66 -16.46 -0.31
CA ILE A 33 17.12 -17.42 -1.31
C ILE A 33 17.66 -16.60 -2.49
N LYS A 34 18.95 -16.34 -2.47
CA LYS A 34 19.64 -15.51 -3.47
C LYS A 34 21.01 -16.11 -3.78
N GLY A 35 21.27 -16.33 -5.06
CA GLY A 35 22.58 -16.66 -5.59
C GLY A 35 23.29 -15.43 -6.15
N ALA A 36 24.49 -15.64 -6.71
CA ALA A 36 25.24 -14.58 -7.39
C ALA A 36 24.48 -13.97 -8.58
N ASP A 37 23.64 -14.77 -9.23
CA ASP A 37 22.75 -14.37 -10.33
C ASP A 37 21.46 -15.22 -10.33
N LYS A 38 20.63 -15.05 -11.37
CA LYS A 38 19.39 -15.81 -11.54
C LYS A 38 19.61 -17.31 -11.74
N TYR A 39 20.72 -17.71 -12.36
CA TYR A 39 21.05 -19.13 -12.61
C TYR A 39 21.44 -19.83 -11.30
N GLU A 40 22.28 -19.21 -10.48
CA GLU A 40 22.62 -19.75 -9.17
C GLU A 40 21.43 -19.71 -8.21
N THR A 41 20.58 -18.66 -8.27
CA THR A 41 19.34 -18.63 -7.47
C THR A 41 18.41 -19.80 -7.83
N ALA A 42 18.22 -20.08 -9.12
CA ALA A 42 17.48 -21.26 -9.58
C ALA A 42 18.14 -22.57 -9.12
N GLY A 43 19.47 -22.65 -9.15
CA GLY A 43 20.25 -23.77 -8.64
C GLY A 43 20.05 -24.02 -7.14
N ILE A 44 20.08 -22.97 -6.32
CA ILE A 44 19.81 -23.05 -4.86
C ILE A 44 18.39 -23.53 -4.59
N ILE A 45 17.41 -23.06 -5.37
CA ILE A 45 16.01 -23.52 -5.25
C ILE A 45 15.89 -25.00 -5.64
N ALA A 46 16.62 -25.43 -6.68
CA ALA A 46 16.69 -26.84 -7.06
C ALA A 46 17.33 -27.71 -5.98
N ASP A 47 18.38 -27.22 -5.32
CA ASP A 47 19.07 -27.94 -4.24
C ASP A 47 18.18 -28.16 -2.99
N LYS A 48 17.09 -27.41 -2.84
CA LYS A 48 16.07 -27.63 -1.79
C LYS A 48 15.07 -28.74 -2.14
N GLN A 49 15.19 -29.36 -3.30
CA GLN A 49 14.27 -30.37 -3.82
C GLN A 49 15.01 -31.68 -4.08
N ASN A 50 14.34 -32.81 -3.87
CA ASN A 50 14.85 -34.10 -4.34
C ASN A 50 14.27 -34.36 -5.75
N TYR A 51 15.14 -34.38 -6.77
CA TYR A 51 14.71 -34.49 -8.16
C TYR A 51 15.64 -35.38 -8.99
N THR A 52 15.05 -36.10 -9.94
CA THR A 52 15.75 -36.82 -11.02
C THR A 52 15.35 -36.30 -12.40
N THR A 53 14.43 -35.34 -12.45
CA THR A 53 13.99 -34.65 -13.66
C THR A 53 14.07 -33.16 -13.43
N ALA A 54 14.47 -32.40 -14.44
CA ALA A 54 14.52 -30.94 -14.38
C ALA A 54 13.82 -30.33 -15.59
N ILE A 55 13.39 -29.08 -15.45
CA ILE A 55 12.89 -28.26 -16.57
C ILE A 55 13.94 -27.20 -16.87
N LEU A 56 14.27 -27.02 -18.15
CA LEU A 56 15.24 -26.04 -18.62
C LEU A 56 14.54 -24.99 -19.50
N ILE A 57 14.72 -23.73 -19.13
CA ILE A 57 14.13 -22.58 -19.82
C ILE A 57 15.19 -21.52 -20.12
N ASN A 58 15.03 -20.76 -21.21
CA ASN A 58 15.92 -19.64 -21.50
C ASN A 58 15.52 -18.41 -20.66
N ALA A 59 16.51 -17.75 -20.06
CA ALA A 59 16.34 -16.53 -19.28
C ALA A 59 16.88 -15.25 -19.97
N ASP A 60 17.45 -15.35 -21.17
CA ASP A 60 18.05 -14.24 -21.94
C ASP A 60 17.08 -13.61 -22.94
N SER A 61 16.29 -14.43 -23.65
CA SER A 61 15.11 -13.96 -24.38
C SER A 61 13.93 -13.96 -23.41
N THR A 62 12.98 -13.04 -23.58
CA THR A 62 11.77 -12.95 -22.74
C THR A 62 11.27 -14.34 -22.33
N MET A 63 10.89 -14.51 -21.06
CA MET A 63 10.53 -15.81 -20.48
C MET A 63 9.25 -16.44 -21.05
N ALA A 64 8.78 -15.89 -22.17
CA ALA A 64 7.79 -16.36 -23.12
C ALA A 64 7.35 -17.81 -22.96
N ASP A 65 8.26 -18.71 -23.29
CA ASP A 65 8.01 -20.15 -23.38
C ASP A 65 7.93 -20.75 -21.96
N GLY A 66 8.72 -20.22 -21.03
CA GLY A 66 8.81 -20.66 -19.64
C GLY A 66 7.58 -20.30 -18.78
N LEU A 67 6.71 -19.38 -19.21
CA LEU A 67 5.50 -19.02 -18.45
C LEU A 67 4.58 -20.23 -18.18
N SER A 68 4.64 -21.24 -19.06
CA SER A 68 3.86 -22.47 -18.96
C SER A 68 4.51 -23.59 -18.14
N ALA A 69 5.77 -23.43 -17.73
CA ALA A 69 6.57 -24.50 -17.13
C ALA A 69 6.08 -24.93 -15.73
N SER A 70 5.47 -24.05 -14.94
CA SER A 70 5.12 -24.31 -13.54
C SER A 70 4.16 -25.48 -13.36
N GLY A 71 3.16 -25.62 -14.24
CA GLY A 71 2.25 -26.76 -14.21
C GLY A 71 2.97 -28.09 -14.41
N LEU A 72 3.89 -28.12 -15.39
CA LEU A 72 4.72 -29.29 -15.67
C LEU A 72 5.68 -29.59 -14.52
N ALA A 73 6.27 -28.55 -13.91
CA ALA A 73 7.13 -28.69 -12.74
C ALA A 73 6.40 -29.40 -11.59
N GLY A 74 5.13 -29.03 -11.34
CA GLY A 74 4.25 -29.70 -10.39
C GLY A 74 3.90 -31.14 -10.77
N ALA A 75 3.62 -31.38 -12.06
CA ALA A 75 3.25 -32.69 -12.59
C ALA A 75 4.36 -33.74 -12.41
N ILE A 76 5.61 -33.35 -12.63
CA ILE A 76 6.78 -34.25 -12.59
C ILE A 76 7.66 -34.09 -11.34
N ASN A 77 7.26 -33.23 -10.40
CA ASN A 77 8.05 -32.87 -9.21
C ASN A 77 9.50 -32.48 -9.55
N ALA A 78 9.66 -31.49 -10.42
CA ALA A 78 10.96 -31.03 -10.92
C ALA A 78 11.21 -29.55 -10.61
N PRO A 79 12.47 -29.15 -10.35
CA PRO A 79 12.84 -27.75 -10.34
C PRO A 79 12.84 -27.16 -11.74
N ILE A 80 12.70 -25.84 -11.80
CA ILE A 80 12.90 -25.04 -13.02
C ILE A 80 14.30 -24.44 -12.95
N LEU A 81 15.14 -24.82 -13.90
CA LEU A 81 16.50 -24.32 -14.07
C LEU A 81 16.57 -23.41 -15.31
N LEU A 82 17.51 -22.47 -15.27
CA LEU A 82 17.65 -21.43 -16.28
C LEU A 82 18.87 -21.68 -17.16
N THR A 83 18.79 -21.33 -18.44
CA THR A 83 19.92 -21.37 -19.37
C THR A 83 19.96 -20.09 -20.21
N LYS A 84 21.02 -19.94 -21.00
CA LYS A 84 21.10 -18.98 -22.11
C LYS A 84 20.73 -19.68 -23.41
N LYS A 85 20.55 -18.91 -24.49
CA LYS A 85 20.21 -19.45 -25.81
C LYS A 85 21.24 -20.49 -26.30
N ASN A 86 22.51 -20.15 -26.18
CA ASN A 86 23.64 -20.87 -26.77
C ASN A 86 24.72 -21.23 -25.74
N ASN A 87 24.39 -21.19 -24.45
CA ASN A 87 25.32 -21.51 -23.37
C ASN A 87 24.57 -22.00 -22.14
N ILE A 88 25.07 -23.03 -21.47
CA ILE A 88 24.56 -23.48 -20.17
C ILE A 88 25.48 -22.91 -19.09
N PRO A 89 25.01 -21.95 -18.27
CA PRO A 89 25.82 -21.45 -17.16
C PRO A 89 26.25 -22.57 -16.21
N ASN A 90 27.46 -22.47 -15.65
CA ASN A 90 28.01 -23.51 -14.79
C ASN A 90 27.12 -23.81 -13.56
N ALA A 91 26.50 -22.76 -13.00
CA ALA A 91 25.51 -22.86 -11.93
C ALA A 91 24.38 -23.85 -12.27
N THR A 92 23.86 -23.76 -13.49
CA THR A 92 22.82 -24.63 -14.05
C THR A 92 23.37 -26.02 -14.33
N LEU A 93 24.52 -26.12 -15.00
CA LEU A 93 25.08 -27.39 -15.43
C LEU A 93 25.32 -28.33 -14.24
N LYS A 94 25.88 -27.81 -13.15
CA LYS A 94 26.12 -28.56 -11.90
C LYS A 94 24.83 -29.19 -11.34
N ARG A 95 23.68 -28.52 -11.49
CA ARG A 95 22.39 -29.04 -11.02
C ARG A 95 21.73 -29.96 -12.03
N LEU A 96 22.03 -29.81 -13.33
CA LEU A 96 21.56 -30.75 -14.36
C LEU A 96 22.23 -32.12 -14.25
N GLU A 97 23.44 -32.22 -13.70
CA GLU A 97 24.13 -33.51 -13.47
C GLU A 97 23.39 -34.45 -12.49
N LYS A 98 22.49 -33.90 -11.66
CA LYS A 98 21.59 -34.68 -10.79
C LYS A 98 20.39 -35.26 -11.56
N ALA A 99 20.07 -34.71 -12.74
CA ALA A 99 18.90 -35.08 -13.50
C ALA A 99 19.22 -36.21 -14.50
N LYS A 100 18.33 -37.21 -14.55
CA LYS A 100 18.33 -38.26 -15.58
C LYS A 100 17.55 -37.83 -16.82
N LYS A 101 16.60 -36.91 -16.64
CA LYS A 101 15.74 -36.39 -17.71
C LYS A 101 15.61 -34.88 -17.61
N VAL A 102 15.64 -34.19 -18.75
CA VAL A 102 15.43 -32.75 -18.84
C VAL A 102 14.37 -32.43 -19.87
N TYR A 103 13.38 -31.66 -19.44
CA TYR A 103 12.40 -31.03 -20.31
C TYR A 103 12.92 -29.67 -20.76
N ILE A 104 13.13 -29.48 -22.05
CA ILE A 104 13.48 -28.17 -22.62
C ILE A 104 12.18 -27.49 -23.06
N ILE A 105 11.87 -26.31 -22.53
CA ILE A 105 10.68 -25.55 -22.93
C ILE A 105 11.12 -24.41 -23.84
N GLY A 106 10.64 -24.45 -25.09
CA GLY A 106 10.96 -23.46 -26.12
C GLY A 106 11.66 -24.05 -27.33
N GLY A 107 11.53 -23.32 -28.44
CA GLY A 107 12.08 -23.70 -29.72
C GLY A 107 13.60 -23.57 -29.80
N GLU A 108 14.19 -24.01 -30.91
CA GLU A 108 15.64 -23.89 -31.16
C GLU A 108 16.12 -22.42 -31.24
N ASN A 109 15.21 -21.49 -31.55
CA ASN A 109 15.48 -20.06 -31.49
C ASN A 109 15.65 -19.54 -30.05
N SER A 110 15.00 -20.20 -29.08
CA SER A 110 15.06 -19.87 -27.65
C SER A 110 16.20 -20.63 -26.97
N ILE A 111 16.34 -21.93 -27.21
CA ILE A 111 17.43 -22.77 -26.68
C ILE A 111 17.94 -23.62 -27.84
N ASP A 112 19.16 -23.36 -28.28
CA ASP A 112 19.70 -23.96 -29.50
C ASP A 112 19.79 -25.49 -29.44
N LYS A 113 20.00 -26.09 -30.62
CA LYS A 113 20.15 -27.54 -30.73
C LYS A 113 21.43 -28.03 -30.06
N TYR A 114 22.47 -27.22 -30.03
CA TYR A 114 23.75 -27.56 -29.42
C TYR A 114 23.60 -27.83 -27.91
N THR A 115 22.83 -27.03 -27.19
CA THR A 115 22.49 -27.25 -25.77
C THR A 115 21.90 -28.65 -25.54
N GLU A 116 20.99 -29.09 -26.42
CA GLU A 116 20.41 -30.44 -26.36
C GLU A 116 21.46 -31.53 -26.62
N THR A 117 22.35 -31.34 -27.59
CA THR A 117 23.45 -32.27 -27.89
C THR A 117 24.41 -32.42 -26.71
N VAL A 118 24.79 -31.30 -26.07
CA VAL A 118 25.69 -31.30 -24.88
C VAL A 118 25.07 -32.12 -23.73
N LEU A 119 23.77 -31.94 -23.46
CA LEU A 119 23.11 -32.67 -22.39
C LEU A 119 22.93 -34.16 -22.70
N LYS A 120 22.61 -34.52 -23.96
CA LYS A 120 22.57 -35.92 -24.38
C LYS A 120 23.94 -36.61 -24.26
N GLY A 121 25.02 -35.89 -24.60
CA GLY A 121 26.39 -36.38 -24.42
C GLY A 121 26.77 -36.68 -22.96
N LYS A 122 26.06 -36.08 -22.00
CA LYS A 122 26.16 -36.36 -20.56
C LYS A 122 25.25 -37.51 -20.09
N GLY A 123 24.58 -38.22 -21.01
CA GLY A 123 23.69 -39.33 -20.69
C GLY A 123 22.31 -38.91 -20.18
N ILE A 124 21.92 -37.65 -20.37
CA ILE A 124 20.63 -37.11 -19.93
C ILE A 124 19.58 -37.30 -21.03
N GLU A 125 18.43 -37.89 -20.69
CA GLU A 125 17.28 -37.97 -21.60
C GLU A 125 16.68 -36.57 -21.83
N ILE A 126 16.54 -36.15 -23.07
CA ILE A 126 15.99 -34.83 -23.40
C ILE A 126 14.63 -34.95 -24.08
N LYS A 127 13.64 -34.21 -23.57
CA LYS A 127 12.35 -33.99 -24.23
C LYS A 127 12.11 -32.50 -24.43
N ARG A 128 12.07 -32.06 -25.68
CA ARG A 128 11.79 -30.65 -26.03
C ARG A 128 10.30 -30.44 -26.26
N LEU A 129 9.72 -29.46 -25.56
CA LEU A 129 8.36 -28.99 -25.75
C LEU A 129 8.43 -27.60 -26.40
N GLN A 130 8.04 -27.52 -27.67
CA GLN A 130 8.16 -26.30 -28.47
C GLN A 130 6.94 -26.13 -29.38
N GLY A 131 6.64 -24.90 -29.78
CA GLY A 131 5.66 -24.56 -30.80
C GLY A 131 6.20 -23.50 -31.77
N SER A 132 5.38 -23.10 -32.73
CA SER A 132 5.66 -21.97 -33.64
C SER A 132 5.79 -20.63 -32.89
N ASP A 133 5.16 -20.54 -31.72
CA ASP A 133 5.08 -19.37 -30.86
C ASP A 133 4.81 -19.81 -29.41
N ARG A 134 4.82 -18.85 -28.49
CA ARG A 134 4.60 -19.10 -27.05
C ARG A 134 3.21 -19.69 -26.73
N ILE A 135 2.18 -19.39 -27.53
CA ILE A 135 0.84 -19.97 -27.36
C ILE A 135 0.91 -21.48 -27.67
N LYS A 136 1.47 -21.83 -28.83
CA LYS A 136 1.62 -23.23 -29.23
C LYS A 136 2.56 -24.01 -28.31
N THR A 137 3.64 -23.39 -27.84
CA THR A 137 4.51 -23.98 -26.81
C THR A 137 3.70 -24.30 -25.55
N SER A 138 2.90 -23.36 -25.04
CA SER A 138 2.07 -23.59 -23.85
C SER A 138 1.04 -24.72 -24.04
N TYR A 139 0.46 -24.88 -25.23
CA TYR A 139 -0.44 -25.99 -25.54
C TYR A 139 0.30 -27.33 -25.51
N ASN A 140 1.52 -27.38 -26.02
CA ASN A 140 2.31 -28.61 -26.01
C ASN A 140 2.76 -28.97 -24.59
N VAL A 141 3.02 -27.97 -23.73
CA VAL A 141 3.22 -28.20 -22.29
C VAL A 141 1.95 -28.72 -21.62
N ALA A 142 0.78 -28.13 -21.90
CA ALA A 142 -0.49 -28.61 -21.36
C ALA A 142 -0.82 -30.05 -21.79
N LYS A 143 -0.54 -30.42 -23.05
CA LYS A 143 -0.67 -31.80 -23.54
C LYS A 143 0.28 -32.76 -22.82
N GLU A 144 1.51 -32.33 -22.56
CA GLU A 144 2.47 -33.15 -21.82
C GLU A 144 1.96 -33.41 -20.39
N ILE A 145 1.52 -32.35 -19.69
CA ILE A 145 0.90 -32.48 -18.36
C ILE A 145 -0.25 -33.49 -18.45
N ASN A 146 -1.18 -33.33 -19.39
CA ASN A 146 -2.34 -34.23 -19.53
C ASN A 146 -1.97 -35.68 -19.83
N SER A 147 -0.81 -35.94 -20.45
CA SER A 147 -0.31 -37.30 -20.70
C SER A 147 0.31 -37.94 -19.45
N ILE A 148 0.84 -37.14 -18.53
CA ILE A 148 1.42 -37.57 -17.25
C ILE A 148 0.31 -37.73 -16.19
N ASN A 149 -0.58 -36.74 -16.10
CA ASN A 149 -1.69 -36.68 -15.17
C ASN A 149 -2.85 -35.92 -15.82
N LYS A 150 -4.07 -36.47 -15.74
CA LYS A 150 -5.27 -35.82 -16.28
C LYS A 150 -5.38 -34.38 -15.77
N VAL A 151 -5.43 -33.42 -16.70
CA VAL A 151 -5.59 -32.01 -16.36
C VAL A 151 -7.03 -31.78 -15.90
N ASN A 152 -7.19 -31.38 -14.64
CA ASN A 152 -8.47 -31.01 -14.04
C ASN A 152 -8.60 -29.50 -13.81
N LYS A 153 -7.51 -28.74 -13.99
CA LYS A 153 -7.46 -27.29 -13.85
C LYS A 153 -6.63 -26.64 -14.96
N VAL A 154 -7.18 -25.59 -15.56
CA VAL A 154 -6.52 -24.76 -16.58
C VAL A 154 -6.51 -23.31 -16.14
N ILE A 155 -5.36 -22.66 -16.34
CA ILE A 155 -5.14 -21.24 -16.06
C ILE A 155 -4.81 -20.57 -17.39
N LEU A 156 -5.73 -19.73 -17.88
CA LEU A 156 -5.64 -19.00 -19.13
C LEU A 156 -5.07 -17.60 -18.88
N THR A 157 -3.99 -17.23 -19.58
CA THR A 157 -3.34 -15.92 -19.42
C THR A 157 -2.98 -15.31 -20.77
N ASN A 158 -2.88 -13.98 -20.83
CA ASN A 158 -2.51 -13.33 -22.09
C ASN A 158 -1.03 -13.56 -22.41
N ALA A 159 -0.76 -14.05 -23.62
CA ALA A 159 0.57 -14.36 -24.11
C ALA A 159 1.46 -13.13 -24.28
N PHE A 160 0.93 -11.93 -24.49
CA PHE A 160 1.70 -10.75 -24.90
C PHE A 160 1.67 -9.61 -23.86
N LYS A 161 0.69 -9.62 -22.96
CA LYS A 161 0.45 -8.55 -21.98
C LYS A 161 0.27 -9.05 -20.55
N GLY A 162 0.37 -10.36 -20.32
CA GLY A 162 -0.01 -11.01 -19.05
C GLY A 162 1.10 -11.79 -18.37
N GLU A 163 2.39 -11.51 -18.64
CA GLU A 163 3.48 -12.26 -18.02
C GLU A 163 3.46 -12.17 -16.47
N PRO A 164 3.29 -10.99 -15.84
CA PRO A 164 3.20 -10.89 -14.38
C PRO A 164 1.97 -11.61 -13.80
N ASP A 165 0.86 -11.58 -14.54
CA ASP A 165 -0.39 -12.24 -14.18
C ASP A 165 -0.20 -13.77 -14.19
N ALA A 166 0.48 -14.32 -15.20
CA ALA A 166 0.83 -15.74 -15.27
C ALA A 166 1.75 -16.17 -14.12
N MET A 167 2.75 -15.34 -13.78
CA MET A 167 3.69 -15.65 -12.70
C MET A 167 3.07 -15.57 -11.32
N SER A 168 2.03 -14.76 -11.15
CA SER A 168 1.24 -14.76 -9.92
C SER A 168 0.50 -16.08 -9.70
N ALA A 169 0.13 -16.78 -10.77
CA ALA A 169 -0.52 -18.09 -10.71
C ALA A 169 0.46 -19.28 -10.70
N ALA A 170 1.77 -19.04 -10.93
CA ALA A 170 2.77 -20.10 -11.04
C ALA A 170 2.81 -21.05 -9.83
N PRO A 171 2.81 -20.59 -8.57
CA PRO A 171 2.80 -21.49 -7.41
C PRO A 171 1.53 -22.35 -7.33
N VAL A 172 0.37 -21.81 -7.75
CA VAL A 172 -0.90 -22.55 -7.84
C VAL A 172 -0.80 -23.64 -8.91
N ALA A 173 -0.20 -23.32 -10.06
CA ALA A 173 0.02 -24.29 -11.13
C ALA A 173 0.94 -25.44 -10.70
N VAL A 174 1.99 -25.16 -9.91
CA VAL A 174 2.83 -26.22 -9.32
C VAL A 174 2.01 -27.07 -8.35
N ARG A 175 1.30 -26.46 -7.40
CA ARG A 175 0.55 -27.18 -6.36
C ARG A 175 -0.51 -28.09 -6.94
N ASP A 176 -1.30 -27.54 -7.86
CA ASP A 176 -2.50 -28.18 -8.39
C ASP A 176 -2.20 -28.96 -9.68
N LYS A 177 -0.93 -28.96 -10.13
CA LYS A 177 -0.51 -29.53 -11.42
C LYS A 177 -1.31 -28.97 -12.59
N ALA A 178 -1.73 -27.70 -12.47
CA ALA A 178 -2.62 -27.05 -13.41
C ALA A 178 -1.85 -26.59 -14.66
N ALA A 179 -2.45 -26.74 -15.84
CA ALA A 179 -1.84 -26.25 -17.05
C ALA A 179 -1.99 -24.72 -17.13
N ILE A 180 -0.88 -24.00 -17.25
CA ILE A 180 -0.88 -22.59 -17.66
C ILE A 180 -0.86 -22.56 -19.19
N VAL A 181 -1.91 -21.99 -19.76
CA VAL A 181 -2.12 -21.91 -21.19
C VAL A 181 -2.17 -20.43 -21.60
N LEU A 182 -1.27 -20.06 -22.52
CA LEU A 182 -1.19 -18.71 -23.04
C LEU A 182 -2.17 -18.52 -24.20
N THR A 183 -2.78 -17.34 -24.30
CA THR A 183 -3.78 -17.01 -25.34
C THR A 183 -3.57 -15.59 -25.87
N ASP A 184 -4.25 -15.22 -26.94
CA ASP A 184 -4.28 -13.82 -27.42
C ASP A 184 -5.19 -12.91 -26.57
N GLY A 185 -5.85 -13.48 -25.55
CA GLY A 185 -6.83 -12.84 -24.69
C GLY A 185 -8.24 -12.77 -25.25
N LYS A 186 -8.52 -13.34 -26.43
CA LYS A 186 -9.84 -13.27 -27.08
C LYS A 186 -10.54 -14.61 -27.12
N SER A 187 -9.82 -15.69 -27.43
CA SER A 187 -10.39 -17.03 -27.52
C SER A 187 -9.34 -18.12 -27.35
N VAL A 188 -9.81 -19.37 -27.24
CA VAL A 188 -8.99 -20.58 -27.26
C VAL A 188 -9.62 -21.60 -28.23
N PRO A 189 -8.82 -22.49 -28.86
CA PRO A 189 -9.32 -23.47 -29.82
C PRO A 189 -9.87 -24.75 -29.15
N PHE A 190 -10.11 -24.73 -27.84
CA PHE A 190 -10.57 -25.87 -27.06
C PHE A 190 -11.65 -25.44 -26.07
N ASN A 191 -12.49 -26.39 -25.63
CA ASN A 191 -13.41 -26.16 -24.52
C ASN A 191 -12.78 -26.61 -23.19
N THR A 192 -13.35 -26.14 -22.09
CA THR A 192 -12.93 -26.43 -20.71
C THR A 192 -14.02 -27.20 -19.96
N THR A 193 -14.92 -27.87 -20.68
CA THR A 193 -16.04 -28.61 -20.08
C THR A 193 -15.51 -29.69 -19.14
N GLY A 194 -15.93 -29.67 -17.87
CA GLY A 194 -15.46 -30.60 -16.84
C GLY A 194 -14.05 -30.32 -16.31
N VAL A 195 -13.47 -29.16 -16.65
CA VAL A 195 -12.16 -28.70 -16.16
C VAL A 195 -12.39 -27.39 -15.40
N GLU A 196 -11.83 -27.27 -14.19
CA GLU A 196 -11.85 -26.01 -13.45
C GLU A 196 -11.00 -24.97 -14.19
N SER A 197 -11.61 -23.87 -14.63
CA SER A 197 -10.94 -22.91 -15.51
C SER A 197 -10.86 -21.52 -14.89
N TYR A 198 -9.69 -20.90 -14.99
CA TYR A 198 -9.43 -19.54 -14.55
C TYR A 198 -8.89 -18.70 -15.68
N VAL A 199 -9.38 -17.47 -15.81
CA VAL A 199 -8.79 -16.44 -16.68
C VAL A 199 -8.08 -15.44 -15.78
N ILE A 200 -6.75 -15.34 -15.92
CA ILE A 200 -5.95 -14.41 -15.12
C ILE A 200 -5.65 -13.17 -15.95
N GLY A 201 -5.98 -12.01 -15.39
CA GLY A 201 -5.79 -10.71 -16.00
C GLY A 201 -7.08 -9.88 -16.11
N GLY A 202 -6.91 -8.56 -16.15
CA GLY A 202 -7.99 -7.59 -16.30
C GLY A 202 -8.63 -7.62 -17.70
N THR A 203 -9.72 -6.86 -17.87
CA THR A 203 -10.45 -6.77 -19.15
C THR A 203 -9.62 -6.13 -20.27
N SER A 204 -8.58 -5.37 -19.92
CA SER A 204 -7.64 -4.76 -20.88
C SER A 204 -6.71 -5.78 -21.56
N SER A 205 -6.47 -6.94 -20.93
CA SER A 205 -5.62 -8.02 -21.47
C SER A 205 -6.41 -9.29 -21.83
N MET A 206 -7.54 -9.54 -21.17
CA MET A 206 -8.36 -10.74 -21.37
C MET A 206 -9.82 -10.33 -21.56
N ASN A 207 -10.36 -10.53 -22.77
CA ASN A 207 -11.73 -10.18 -23.15
C ASN A 207 -12.78 -10.97 -22.33
N ASP A 208 -13.98 -10.44 -22.12
CA ASP A 208 -15.06 -11.19 -21.44
C ASP A 208 -15.58 -12.37 -22.26
N LYS A 209 -15.37 -12.37 -23.58
CA LYS A 209 -15.69 -13.49 -24.45
C LYS A 209 -14.95 -14.76 -24.05
N ILE A 210 -13.62 -14.71 -23.85
CA ILE A 210 -12.86 -15.90 -23.45
C ILE A 210 -13.34 -16.43 -22.09
N VAL A 211 -13.74 -15.56 -21.16
CA VAL A 211 -14.29 -15.97 -19.86
C VAL A 211 -15.59 -16.76 -20.04
N LYS A 212 -16.51 -16.22 -20.85
CA LYS A 212 -17.81 -16.86 -21.15
C LYS A 212 -17.64 -18.18 -21.91
N ASP A 213 -16.85 -18.17 -22.98
CA ASP A 213 -16.63 -19.33 -23.85
C ASP A 213 -15.97 -20.51 -23.12
N THR A 214 -15.21 -20.22 -22.06
CA THR A 214 -14.49 -21.23 -21.25
C THR A 214 -15.09 -21.44 -19.85
N ASN A 215 -16.26 -20.86 -19.57
CA ASN A 215 -16.89 -20.89 -18.25
C ASN A 215 -15.90 -20.64 -17.08
N SER A 216 -14.99 -19.67 -17.27
CA SER A 216 -13.87 -19.45 -16.36
C SER A 216 -14.21 -18.49 -15.23
N THR A 217 -13.57 -18.65 -14.08
CA THR A 217 -13.51 -17.59 -13.06
C THR A 217 -12.40 -16.60 -13.41
N ARG A 218 -12.72 -15.30 -13.52
CA ARG A 218 -11.72 -14.26 -13.74
C ARG A 218 -11.02 -13.88 -12.42
N LEU A 219 -9.68 -13.82 -12.44
CA LEU A 219 -8.87 -13.20 -11.39
C LEU A 219 -7.96 -12.14 -12.04
N GLY A 220 -8.38 -10.88 -11.99
CA GLY A 220 -7.65 -9.78 -12.61
C GLY A 220 -7.79 -8.48 -11.82
N GLY A 221 -6.68 -7.75 -11.70
CA GLY A 221 -6.59 -6.49 -10.99
C GLY A 221 -6.40 -5.27 -11.88
N THR A 222 -6.33 -4.10 -11.23
CA THR A 222 -5.94 -2.83 -11.88
C THR A 222 -4.48 -2.84 -12.33
N ASP A 223 -3.64 -3.61 -11.64
CA ASP A 223 -2.24 -3.87 -11.98
C ASP A 223 -1.84 -5.30 -11.59
N ARG A 224 -0.57 -5.65 -11.82
CA ARG A 224 0.00 -6.98 -11.52
C ARG A 224 -0.05 -7.34 -10.02
N TYR A 225 0.04 -6.35 -9.14
CA TYR A 225 0.06 -6.54 -7.69
C TYR A 225 -1.35 -6.78 -7.16
N ASP A 226 -2.36 -6.09 -7.70
CA ASP A 226 -3.77 -6.37 -7.40
C ASP A 226 -4.22 -7.73 -7.98
N THR A 227 -3.76 -8.09 -9.19
CA THR A 227 -3.96 -9.47 -9.70
C THR A 227 -3.33 -10.50 -8.76
N ASN A 228 -2.08 -10.30 -8.35
CA ASN A 228 -1.39 -11.19 -7.42
C ASN A 228 -2.14 -11.34 -6.09
N LYS A 229 -2.58 -10.23 -5.48
CA LYS A 229 -3.42 -10.22 -4.27
C LYS A 229 -4.71 -11.02 -4.44
N LYS A 230 -5.42 -10.87 -5.55
CA LYS A 230 -6.67 -11.61 -5.83
C LYS A 230 -6.43 -13.12 -5.94
N ILE A 231 -5.33 -13.53 -6.57
CA ILE A 231 -4.93 -14.95 -6.66
C ILE A 231 -4.59 -15.49 -5.27
N ILE A 232 -3.82 -14.74 -4.47
CA ILE A 232 -3.46 -15.13 -3.11
C ILE A 232 -4.71 -15.34 -2.26
N ASN A 233 -5.63 -14.36 -2.26
CA ASN A 233 -6.88 -14.44 -1.50
C ASN A 233 -7.75 -15.63 -1.94
N LYS A 234 -7.75 -15.97 -3.23
CA LYS A 234 -8.53 -17.11 -3.77
C LYS A 234 -7.95 -18.45 -3.37
N PHE A 235 -6.62 -18.62 -3.42
CA PHE A 235 -5.98 -19.95 -3.36
C PHE A 235 -5.19 -20.24 -2.09
N TYR A 236 -4.94 -19.22 -1.25
CA TYR A 236 -4.06 -19.33 -0.08
C TYR A 236 -4.71 -18.70 1.17
N SER A 237 -6.03 -18.89 1.33
CA SER A 237 -6.74 -18.41 2.52
C SER A 237 -6.11 -18.99 3.80
N GLY A 238 -5.79 -18.12 4.76
CA GLY A 238 -5.27 -18.50 6.07
C GLY A 238 -3.76 -18.77 6.16
N VAL A 239 -3.00 -18.69 5.05
CA VAL A 239 -1.54 -18.81 5.12
C VAL A 239 -0.94 -17.59 5.83
N LYS A 240 0.08 -17.82 6.66
CA LYS A 240 0.83 -16.78 7.38
C LYS A 240 2.31 -16.76 7.04
N GLU A 241 2.75 -17.64 6.15
CA GLU A 241 4.10 -17.67 5.63
C GLU A 241 4.02 -17.32 4.16
N PHE A 242 4.89 -16.43 3.69
CA PHE A 242 4.92 -15.99 2.30
C PHE A 242 6.33 -15.98 1.75
N TYR A 243 6.43 -16.26 0.46
CA TYR A 243 7.59 -15.86 -0.33
C TYR A 243 7.34 -14.49 -0.96
N ILE A 244 8.39 -13.69 -1.09
CA ILE A 244 8.34 -12.42 -1.84
C ILE A 244 9.33 -12.48 -3.00
N ALA A 245 8.92 -11.98 -4.16
CA ALA A 245 9.77 -11.92 -5.35
C ALA A 245 9.46 -10.64 -6.13
N SER A 246 10.42 -10.20 -6.94
CA SER A 246 10.28 -8.99 -7.74
C SER A 246 9.08 -9.11 -8.70
N GLY A 247 8.23 -8.07 -8.72
CA GLY A 247 7.13 -7.96 -9.66
C GLY A 247 7.54 -7.60 -11.08
N THR A 248 8.80 -7.22 -11.31
CA THR A 248 9.34 -6.79 -12.62
C THR A 248 10.33 -7.81 -13.18
N ASP A 249 11.34 -8.22 -12.40
CA ASP A 249 12.16 -9.41 -12.67
C ASP A 249 11.44 -10.71 -12.25
N LEU A 250 10.52 -11.13 -13.12
CA LEU A 250 9.63 -12.28 -12.89
C LEU A 250 10.33 -13.63 -12.86
N VAL A 251 11.63 -13.70 -13.19
CA VAL A 251 12.37 -14.97 -13.22
C VAL A 251 12.37 -15.66 -11.88
N TYR A 252 12.49 -14.88 -10.80
CA TYR A 252 12.51 -15.38 -9.43
C TYR A 252 11.17 -15.93 -8.99
N ALA A 253 10.06 -15.32 -9.42
CA ALA A 253 8.73 -15.85 -9.17
C ALA A 253 8.52 -17.20 -9.89
N LEU A 254 9.02 -17.32 -11.14
CA LEU A 254 8.94 -18.59 -11.86
C LEU A 254 9.72 -19.70 -11.17
N VAL A 255 11.01 -19.52 -10.93
CA VAL A 255 11.83 -20.59 -10.33
C VAL A 255 11.40 -20.88 -8.89
N GLY A 256 11.03 -19.83 -8.14
CA GLY A 256 10.54 -19.91 -6.77
C GLY A 256 9.20 -20.62 -6.63
N SER A 257 8.38 -20.67 -7.69
CA SER A 257 7.06 -21.32 -7.65
C SER A 257 7.12 -22.78 -7.21
N THR A 258 8.22 -23.48 -7.52
CA THR A 258 8.43 -24.89 -7.19
C THR A 258 8.52 -25.17 -5.69
N VAL A 259 9.02 -24.20 -4.90
CA VAL A 259 9.12 -24.28 -3.43
C VAL A 259 8.01 -23.50 -2.70
N ALA A 260 7.41 -22.51 -3.36
CA ALA A 260 6.38 -21.65 -2.78
C ALA A 260 4.94 -22.17 -2.94
N LYS A 261 4.76 -23.36 -3.54
CA LYS A 261 3.45 -23.93 -3.93
C LYS A 261 2.39 -23.97 -2.82
N ASN A 262 2.77 -24.01 -1.54
CA ASN A 262 1.83 -24.03 -0.41
C ASN A 262 1.68 -22.69 0.33
N ASN A 263 2.60 -21.73 0.10
CA ASN A 263 2.73 -20.49 0.90
C ASN A 263 2.61 -19.22 0.04
N ALA A 264 2.27 -19.35 -1.25
CA ALA A 264 2.21 -18.26 -2.23
C ALA A 264 3.53 -17.49 -2.47
N ILE A 265 3.55 -16.76 -3.58
CA ILE A 265 4.56 -15.72 -3.86
C ILE A 265 3.81 -14.40 -3.98
N VAL A 266 4.21 -13.43 -3.15
CA VAL A 266 3.78 -12.04 -3.27
C VAL A 266 4.73 -11.32 -4.22
N LEU A 267 4.19 -10.78 -5.30
CA LEU A 267 4.95 -9.93 -6.20
C LEU A 267 5.13 -8.55 -5.56
N VAL A 268 6.37 -8.08 -5.47
CA VAL A 268 6.70 -6.83 -4.78
C VAL A 268 7.59 -5.92 -5.64
N ASP A 269 7.39 -4.63 -5.46
CA ASP A 269 8.24 -3.54 -5.95
C ASP A 269 8.06 -2.34 -5.00
N ASN A 270 8.80 -1.25 -5.22
CA ASN A 270 8.56 0.00 -4.48
C ASN A 270 7.10 0.42 -4.66
N ASP A 271 6.45 0.72 -3.53
CA ASP A 271 5.08 1.19 -3.45
C ASP A 271 4.00 0.24 -4.01
N SER A 272 4.39 -1.00 -4.35
CA SER A 272 3.43 -2.04 -4.75
C SER A 272 2.47 -2.41 -3.62
N ASN A 273 1.32 -2.99 -3.97
CA ASN A 273 0.39 -3.52 -2.98
C ASN A 273 0.96 -4.77 -2.29
N LYS A 274 1.24 -4.64 -0.99
CA LYS A 274 1.79 -5.65 -0.08
C LYS A 274 0.80 -6.01 1.04
N SER A 275 -0.45 -5.56 0.96
CA SER A 275 -1.45 -5.71 2.04
C SER A 275 -1.74 -7.17 2.45
N VAL A 276 -1.44 -8.15 1.57
CA VAL A 276 -1.52 -9.58 1.90
C VAL A 276 -0.52 -10.01 2.98
N LEU A 277 0.53 -9.22 3.21
CA LEU A 277 1.57 -9.50 4.20
C LEU A 277 1.16 -9.12 5.64
N LYS A 278 -0.03 -8.54 5.84
CA LYS A 278 -0.51 -8.21 7.20
C LYS A 278 -0.56 -9.47 8.07
N SER A 279 -0.01 -9.39 9.29
CA SER A 279 0.05 -10.52 10.24
C SER A 279 0.85 -11.75 9.76
N THR A 280 1.75 -11.56 8.80
CA THR A 280 2.70 -12.60 8.37
C THR A 280 3.67 -12.95 9.49
N ILE A 281 3.88 -14.24 9.71
CA ILE A 281 4.83 -14.75 10.72
C ILE A 281 6.18 -15.13 10.12
N LYS A 282 6.27 -15.30 8.79
CA LYS A 282 7.51 -15.63 8.09
C LYS A 282 7.52 -15.09 6.66
N LEU A 283 8.62 -14.42 6.30
CA LEU A 283 8.91 -14.00 4.93
C LEU A 283 10.21 -14.63 4.43
N THR A 284 10.17 -15.11 3.18
CA THR A 284 11.36 -15.53 2.44
C THR A 284 11.46 -14.77 1.12
N ALA A 285 12.48 -13.94 0.96
CA ALA A 285 12.79 -13.25 -0.29
C ALA A 285 13.48 -14.19 -1.28
N ILE A 286 13.02 -14.18 -2.53
CA ILE A 286 13.64 -14.92 -3.64
C ILE A 286 14.26 -13.92 -4.62
N GLY A 287 15.55 -14.08 -4.88
CA GLY A 287 16.29 -13.27 -5.84
C GLY A 287 16.71 -11.90 -5.30
N ASN A 288 16.78 -10.94 -6.22
CA ASN A 288 17.25 -9.60 -5.93
C ASN A 288 16.07 -8.66 -5.61
N LEU A 289 16.00 -8.21 -4.36
CA LEU A 289 15.12 -7.14 -3.89
C LEU A 289 15.99 -6.09 -3.20
N SER A 290 15.64 -4.81 -3.36
CA SER A 290 16.34 -3.72 -2.66
C SER A 290 15.95 -3.68 -1.18
N ASP A 291 16.81 -3.10 -0.36
CA ASP A 291 16.53 -2.93 1.08
C ASP A 291 15.27 -2.09 1.32
N SER A 292 15.00 -1.11 0.45
CA SER A 292 13.75 -0.34 0.45
C SER A 292 12.52 -1.25 0.32
N ILE A 293 12.51 -2.17 -0.65
CA ILE A 293 11.38 -3.10 -0.85
C ILE A 293 11.24 -4.04 0.34
N LEU A 294 12.36 -4.57 0.86
CA LEU A 294 12.35 -5.45 2.03
C LEU A 294 11.81 -4.73 3.28
N GLN A 295 12.22 -3.48 3.50
CA GLN A 295 11.73 -2.66 4.60
C GLN A 295 10.24 -2.36 4.46
N GLN A 296 9.77 -2.02 3.25
CA GLN A 296 8.34 -1.85 2.98
C GLN A 296 7.55 -3.13 3.30
N CYS A 297 8.05 -4.32 2.93
CA CYS A 297 7.42 -5.58 3.31
C CYS A 297 7.32 -5.74 4.83
N LEU A 298 8.41 -5.51 5.56
CA LEU A 298 8.45 -5.58 7.03
C LEU A 298 7.48 -4.58 7.67
N ASN A 299 7.43 -3.36 7.16
CA ASN A 299 6.54 -2.32 7.65
C ASN A 299 5.06 -2.73 7.55
N VAL A 300 4.63 -3.35 6.45
CA VAL A 300 3.26 -3.90 6.37
C VAL A 300 3.02 -5.01 7.39
N THR A 301 4.00 -5.90 7.63
CA THR A 301 3.85 -6.95 8.66
C THR A 301 3.70 -6.37 10.07
N LYS A 302 4.39 -5.25 10.34
CA LYS A 302 4.43 -4.55 11.63
C LYS A 302 3.34 -3.48 11.78
N ASN A 303 2.52 -3.27 10.76
CA ASN A 303 1.53 -2.20 10.69
C ASN A 303 2.15 -0.79 10.90
N ILE A 304 3.30 -0.57 10.27
CA ILE A 304 4.05 0.70 10.22
C ILE A 304 3.89 1.29 8.81
N GLY A 305 3.70 2.61 8.72
CA GLY A 305 3.55 3.31 7.44
C GLY A 305 2.25 2.97 6.72
N ASP A 306 2.24 3.12 5.39
CA ASP A 306 1.07 2.84 4.56
C ASP A 306 0.67 1.37 4.63
N SER A 307 -0.59 1.12 4.99
CA SER A 307 -1.07 -0.24 5.24
C SER A 307 -1.14 -1.12 3.97
N ASN A 308 -1.05 -0.54 2.79
CA ASN A 308 -0.99 -1.27 1.53
C ASN A 308 0.43 -1.41 1.03
N THR A 309 1.23 -0.35 1.08
CA THR A 309 2.54 -0.33 0.41
C THR A 309 3.72 -0.54 1.35
N GLY A 310 3.55 -0.28 2.65
CA GLY A 310 4.61 -0.30 3.67
C GLY A 310 5.56 0.88 3.61
N ARG A 311 5.30 1.84 2.71
CA ARG A 311 6.05 3.09 2.66
C ARG A 311 5.84 3.85 3.97
N GLU A 312 6.91 4.27 4.61
CA GLU A 312 6.81 5.14 5.79
C GLU A 312 6.31 6.51 5.35
N TYR A 313 5.33 7.02 6.10
CA TYR A 313 4.84 8.35 5.85
C TYR A 313 5.82 9.38 6.41
N THR A 314 6.11 10.37 5.59
CA THR A 314 6.97 11.49 5.95
C THR A 314 6.20 12.57 6.71
N VAL A 315 6.93 13.52 7.30
CA VAL A 315 6.34 14.76 7.83
C VAL A 315 5.53 15.49 6.76
N GLU A 316 6.01 15.48 5.51
CA GLU A 316 5.34 16.16 4.40
C GLU A 316 4.01 15.49 4.04
N ASP A 317 3.95 14.15 4.04
CA ASP A 317 2.72 13.40 3.82
C ASP A 317 1.66 13.78 4.88
N ALA A 318 2.08 13.85 6.15
CA ALA A 318 1.23 14.24 7.26
C ALA A 318 0.80 15.71 7.19
N ALA A 319 1.72 16.62 6.87
CA ALA A 319 1.43 18.03 6.69
C ALA A 319 0.40 18.24 5.57
N ASN A 320 0.51 17.51 4.45
CA ASN A 320 -0.45 17.59 3.36
C ASN A 320 -1.85 17.08 3.75
N ALA A 321 -1.95 16.08 4.64
CA ALA A 321 -3.24 15.67 5.21
C ALA A 321 -3.89 16.81 6.01
N VAL A 322 -3.11 17.53 6.83
CA VAL A 322 -3.59 18.69 7.60
C VAL A 322 -3.93 19.88 6.68
N LYS A 323 -3.10 20.19 5.68
CA LYS A 323 -3.40 21.24 4.69
C LYS A 323 -4.74 21.00 4.00
N LYS A 324 -4.95 19.76 3.54
CA LYS A 324 -6.19 19.35 2.86
C LYS A 324 -7.41 19.51 3.78
N LEU A 325 -7.25 19.18 5.06
CA LEU A 325 -8.29 19.31 6.07
C LEU A 325 -8.66 20.79 6.31
N LEU A 326 -7.66 21.65 6.48
CA LEU A 326 -7.85 23.06 6.87
C LEU A 326 -8.03 24.01 5.68
N GLY A 327 -7.76 23.57 4.44
CA GLY A 327 -7.80 24.42 3.25
C GLY A 327 -6.60 25.37 3.13
N VAL A 328 -5.50 25.07 3.79
CA VAL A 328 -4.31 25.93 3.89
C VAL A 328 -3.36 25.69 2.72
N LYS A 329 -2.77 26.76 2.17
CA LYS A 329 -1.94 26.70 0.96
C LYS A 329 -0.45 26.44 1.21
N LYS A 330 0.08 26.76 2.39
CA LYS A 330 1.53 26.70 2.70
C LYS A 330 1.84 25.91 3.97
N PHE A 331 3.05 25.36 4.03
CA PHE A 331 3.62 24.66 5.20
C PHE A 331 5.05 25.13 5.40
N TYR A 332 5.41 25.41 6.65
CA TYR A 332 6.74 25.82 7.05
C TYR A 332 7.32 24.85 8.08
N TYR A 333 8.62 24.59 7.97
CA TYR A 333 9.34 23.74 8.91
C TYR A 333 9.85 24.51 10.13
N GLU A 334 10.01 25.83 10.00
CA GLU A 334 10.56 26.71 11.04
C GLU A 334 9.72 28.00 11.16
N PRO A 335 9.63 28.60 12.36
CA PRO A 335 8.81 29.78 12.64
C PRO A 335 9.48 31.06 12.11
N ASN A 336 9.55 31.21 10.79
CA ASN A 336 9.73 32.51 10.13
C ASN A 336 8.47 32.77 9.32
N TYR A 337 7.50 33.46 9.91
CA TYR A 337 6.18 33.66 9.32
C TYR A 337 5.86 35.13 9.09
N SER A 338 5.18 35.40 7.97
CA SER A 338 4.56 36.69 7.67
C SER A 338 3.24 36.78 8.42
N GLU A 339 2.92 37.94 9.00
CA GLU A 339 1.70 38.14 9.81
C GLU A 339 0.40 37.91 9.01
N ASP A 340 0.46 37.99 7.68
CA ASP A 340 -0.71 37.95 6.79
C ASP A 340 -1.05 36.56 6.21
N GLU A 341 -0.36 35.48 6.60
CA GLU A 341 -0.55 34.16 5.98
C GLU A 341 -0.98 33.07 6.95
N ASP A 342 -2.06 32.36 6.59
CA ASP A 342 -2.47 31.11 7.23
C ASP A 342 -1.44 30.01 6.92
N LEU A 343 -0.89 29.37 7.95
CA LEU A 343 0.13 28.33 7.79
C LEU A 343 0.07 27.27 8.88
N ILE A 344 0.53 26.07 8.54
CA ILE A 344 0.81 25.00 9.50
C ILE A 344 2.33 24.81 9.66
N PHE A 345 2.76 24.45 10.86
CA PHE A 345 4.17 24.12 11.15
C PHE A 345 4.29 22.87 12.03
N LEU A 346 5.39 22.14 11.87
CA LEU A 346 5.68 20.94 12.65
C LEU A 346 6.06 21.31 14.09
N LEU A 347 5.34 20.78 15.06
CA LEU A 347 5.60 20.95 16.49
C LEU A 347 6.42 19.79 17.06
N ASP A 348 6.01 18.56 16.75
CA ASP A 348 6.66 17.33 17.24
C ASP A 348 6.57 16.23 16.19
N LYS A 349 7.68 15.52 16.00
CA LYS A 349 7.79 14.40 15.06
C LYS A 349 7.64 13.04 15.72
N ASN A 350 7.69 12.95 17.05
CA ASN A 350 7.75 11.70 17.81
C ASN A 350 6.74 11.68 18.97
N PHE A 351 5.58 12.31 18.79
CA PHE A 351 4.55 12.34 19.81
C PHE A 351 3.90 10.97 19.95
N ASP A 352 4.00 10.36 21.13
CA ASP A 352 3.26 9.14 21.46
C ASP A 352 1.96 9.49 22.19
N PHE A 353 0.87 8.87 21.73
CA PHE A 353 -0.40 8.89 22.45
C PHE A 353 -1.04 7.51 22.44
N SER A 354 -1.19 6.92 23.63
CA SER A 354 -1.76 5.58 23.82
C SER A 354 -1.02 4.49 23.02
N GLY A 355 0.31 4.56 22.94
CA GLY A 355 1.15 3.57 22.26
C GLY A 355 1.10 3.67 20.73
N LYS A 356 0.70 4.82 20.20
CA LYS A 356 0.71 5.14 18.77
C LYS A 356 1.51 6.41 18.56
N GLU A 357 2.34 6.42 17.52
CA GLU A 357 3.14 7.58 17.16
C GLU A 357 2.42 8.50 16.17
N TYR A 358 2.60 9.80 16.37
CA TYR A 358 1.99 10.87 15.57
C TYR A 358 3.03 11.92 15.15
N TYR A 359 2.77 12.53 13.99
CA TYR A 359 3.29 13.86 13.66
C TYR A 359 2.31 14.91 14.19
N VAL A 360 2.81 15.95 14.84
CA VAL A 360 2.01 17.00 15.48
C VAL A 360 2.28 18.34 14.80
N PHE A 361 1.21 19.02 14.42
CA PHE A 361 1.26 20.31 13.76
C PHE A 361 0.48 21.35 14.55
N ALA A 362 0.98 22.58 14.55
CA ALA A 362 0.22 23.76 14.97
C ALA A 362 -0.26 24.54 13.74
N TYR A 363 -1.26 25.39 13.92
CA TYR A 363 -1.87 26.21 12.87
C TYR A 363 -1.90 27.66 13.30
N ILE A 364 -1.40 28.56 12.45
CA ILE A 364 -1.50 30.00 12.60
C ILE A 364 -2.53 30.50 11.61
N LYS A 365 -3.47 31.32 12.09
CA LYS A 365 -4.46 32.03 11.28
C LYS A 365 -4.35 33.51 11.56
N GLN A 366 -4.12 34.33 10.53
CA GLN A 366 -3.98 35.80 10.67
C GLN A 366 -3.01 36.22 11.80
N GLY A 367 -1.83 35.61 11.86
CA GLY A 367 -0.81 35.94 12.85
C GLY A 367 -1.02 35.37 14.26
N ALA A 368 -2.15 34.71 14.54
CA ALA A 368 -2.42 34.06 15.83
C ALA A 368 -2.31 32.54 15.74
N GLU A 369 -1.52 31.93 16.64
CA GLU A 369 -1.48 30.47 16.81
C GLU A 369 -2.76 29.99 17.50
N GLY A 370 -3.40 28.96 16.94
CA GLY A 370 -4.55 28.33 17.57
C GLY A 370 -4.19 27.41 18.74
N ASP A 371 -5.10 27.25 19.69
CA ASP A 371 -4.91 26.43 20.90
C ASP A 371 -4.96 24.90 20.66
N VAL A 372 -5.23 24.48 19.43
CA VAL A 372 -5.40 23.07 19.06
C VAL A 372 -4.19 22.57 18.29
N ARG A 373 -3.78 21.34 18.57
CA ARG A 373 -2.76 20.63 17.79
C ARG A 373 -3.39 19.62 16.85
N TYR A 374 -2.85 19.50 15.65
CA TYR A 374 -3.28 18.56 14.64
C TYR A 374 -2.32 17.37 14.61
N CYS A 375 -2.80 16.20 14.99
CA CYS A 375 -2.01 14.99 15.09
C CYS A 375 -2.37 14.05 13.93
N VAL A 376 -1.37 13.53 13.23
CA VAL A 376 -1.56 12.55 12.15
C VAL A 376 -0.75 11.30 12.48
N ALA A 377 -1.42 10.15 12.48
CA ALA A 377 -0.78 8.89 12.87
C ALA A 377 0.28 8.48 11.85
N LYS A 378 1.46 8.06 12.30
CA LYS A 378 2.57 7.65 11.41
C LYS A 378 2.27 6.40 10.58
N ASN A 379 1.19 5.68 10.87
CA ASN A 379 0.73 4.50 10.13
C ASN A 379 -0.65 4.68 9.48
N ASP A 380 -1.29 5.85 9.61
CA ASP A 380 -2.60 6.11 9.04
C ASP A 380 -2.79 7.61 8.75
N MET A 381 -2.64 7.98 7.48
CA MET A 381 -2.84 9.34 6.97
C MET A 381 -4.31 9.63 6.63
N SER A 382 -5.24 8.67 6.81
CA SER A 382 -6.66 8.86 6.45
C SER A 382 -7.42 9.77 7.41
N LYS A 383 -6.86 10.01 8.60
CA LYS A 383 -7.47 10.81 9.67
C LYS A 383 -6.47 11.80 10.23
N VAL A 384 -6.98 13.01 10.48
CA VAL A 384 -6.30 14.00 11.32
C VAL A 384 -7.06 14.06 12.64
N TYR A 385 -6.32 14.05 13.74
CA TYR A 385 -6.86 14.19 15.08
C TYR A 385 -6.58 15.59 15.60
N THR A 386 -7.45 16.10 16.46
CA THR A 386 -7.17 17.27 17.28
C THR A 386 -6.75 16.81 18.67
N TYR A 387 -5.72 17.47 19.22
CA TYR A 387 -5.27 17.30 20.59
C TYR A 387 -5.36 18.65 21.30
N ASP A 388 -6.20 18.71 22.34
CA ASP A 388 -6.46 19.93 23.10
C ASP A 388 -5.56 20.04 24.34
N VAL A 389 -5.55 21.23 24.94
CA VAL A 389 -4.78 21.54 26.17
C VAL A 389 -5.18 20.69 27.39
N ASN A 390 -6.36 20.04 27.34
CA ASN A 390 -6.84 19.15 28.40
C ASN A 390 -6.41 17.69 28.17
N GLY A 391 -5.60 17.43 27.14
CA GLY A 391 -5.08 16.10 26.83
C GLY A 391 -6.07 15.20 26.09
N ASN A 392 -7.17 15.74 25.57
CA ASN A 392 -8.14 14.94 24.82
C ASN A 392 -7.75 14.87 23.35
N MET A 393 -7.66 13.65 22.81
CA MET A 393 -7.48 13.42 21.38
C MET A 393 -8.78 12.96 20.73
N LYS A 394 -9.24 13.65 19.68
CA LYS A 394 -10.47 13.33 18.94
C LYS A 394 -10.23 13.40 17.44
N VAL A 395 -10.99 12.65 16.65
CA VAL A 395 -10.93 12.79 15.18
C VAL A 395 -11.41 14.19 14.83
N CYS A 396 -10.62 14.92 14.03
CA CYS A 396 -10.99 16.26 13.60
C CYS A 396 -12.18 16.19 12.64
N ASN A 397 -13.25 16.89 12.95
CA ASN A 397 -14.34 17.13 12.02
C ASN A 397 -14.04 18.41 11.23
N PRO A 398 -13.87 18.37 9.88
CA PRO A 398 -13.61 19.56 9.09
C PRO A 398 -14.70 20.64 9.26
N ASP A 399 -15.94 20.24 9.50
CA ASP A 399 -17.08 21.16 9.63
C ASP A 399 -17.05 21.99 10.93
N ASP A 400 -16.34 21.52 11.96
CA ASP A 400 -16.13 22.29 13.20
C ASP A 400 -15.30 23.56 12.93
N TYR A 401 -14.59 23.60 11.79
CA TYR A 401 -13.64 24.64 11.41
C TYR A 401 -13.95 25.29 10.06
N LYS A 402 -14.88 24.74 9.27
CA LYS A 402 -15.44 25.42 8.09
C LYS A 402 -16.27 26.60 8.56
N ASN A 403 -15.81 27.81 8.24
CA ASN A 403 -16.58 29.05 8.41
C ASN A 403 -17.02 29.37 9.85
N LYS A 404 -16.11 29.31 10.82
CA LYS A 404 -16.10 30.38 11.83
C LYS A 404 -15.23 31.52 11.31
N GLY A 405 -15.77 32.25 10.34
CA GLY A 405 -15.29 33.61 10.11
C GLY A 405 -15.61 34.39 11.38
N SER A 406 -14.61 35.07 11.93
CA SER A 406 -14.83 36.09 12.94
C SER A 406 -15.96 37.00 12.45
N ILE A 407 -16.96 37.27 13.29
CA ILE A 407 -18.00 38.23 12.92
C ILE A 407 -17.32 39.56 12.59
N THR A 408 -17.75 40.22 11.51
CA THR A 408 -17.19 41.51 11.14
C THR A 408 -17.65 42.59 12.11
N GLU A 409 -16.93 43.71 12.16
CA GLU A 409 -17.34 44.90 12.90
C GLU A 409 -18.78 45.32 12.57
N GLU A 410 -19.18 45.23 11.29
CA GLU A 410 -20.55 45.56 10.87
C GLU A 410 -21.57 44.55 11.40
N GLN A 411 -21.25 43.25 11.41
CA GLN A 411 -22.10 42.23 12.02
C GLN A 411 -22.24 42.46 13.54
N ALA A 412 -21.15 42.82 14.22
CA ALA A 412 -21.17 43.16 15.65
C ALA A 412 -22.07 44.37 15.94
N LYS A 413 -22.00 45.43 15.11
CA LYS A 413 -22.90 46.60 15.19
C LYS A 413 -24.37 46.19 15.07
N GLN A 414 -24.71 45.36 14.09
CA GLN A 414 -26.08 44.90 13.88
C GLN A 414 -26.59 44.02 15.04
N ILE A 415 -25.72 43.16 15.60
CA ILE A 415 -26.05 42.34 16.77
C ILE A 415 -26.32 43.24 17.98
N ALA A 416 -25.44 44.21 18.25
CA ALA A 416 -25.59 45.17 19.35
C ALA A 416 -26.88 45.98 19.24
N LEU A 417 -27.19 46.52 18.05
CA LEU A 417 -28.42 47.28 17.81
C LEU A 417 -29.68 46.44 18.04
N LYS A 418 -29.71 45.18 17.55
CA LYS A 418 -30.84 44.27 17.75
C LYS A 418 -31.02 43.90 19.22
N GLU A 419 -29.93 43.59 19.91
CA GLU A 419 -29.99 43.21 21.32
C GLU A 419 -30.37 44.41 22.20
N CYS A 420 -29.88 45.61 21.89
CA CYS A 420 -30.29 46.85 22.54
C CYS A 420 -31.79 47.14 22.34
N ALA A 421 -32.28 47.08 21.10
CA ALA A 421 -33.70 47.25 20.77
C ALA A 421 -34.59 46.29 21.56
N LYS A 422 -34.16 45.03 21.67
CA LYS A 422 -34.84 43.98 22.42
C LYS A 422 -34.83 44.25 23.94
N ARG A 423 -33.68 44.56 24.54
CA ARG A 423 -33.55 44.79 25.99
C ARG A 423 -34.34 46.00 26.45
N HIS A 424 -34.31 47.08 25.68
CA HIS A 424 -34.94 48.35 26.04
C HIS A 424 -36.33 48.54 25.43
N LYS A 425 -36.85 47.55 24.66
CA LYS A 425 -38.16 47.58 24.00
C LYS A 425 -38.39 48.83 23.14
N VAL A 426 -37.37 49.19 22.36
CA VAL A 426 -37.39 50.34 21.44
C VAL A 426 -37.19 49.89 20.00
N SER A 427 -37.65 50.69 19.04
CA SER A 427 -37.38 50.41 17.62
C SER A 427 -35.89 50.55 17.32
N ILE A 428 -35.32 49.60 16.58
CA ILE A 428 -33.92 49.63 16.12
C ILE A 428 -33.62 50.90 15.31
N ASN A 429 -34.61 51.45 14.60
CA ASN A 429 -34.47 52.67 13.81
C ASN A 429 -34.21 53.92 14.67
N ASN A 430 -34.53 53.86 15.97
CA ASN A 430 -34.30 54.92 16.94
C ASN A 430 -32.93 54.79 17.64
N LEU A 431 -32.11 53.81 17.24
CA LEU A 431 -30.79 53.55 17.81
C LEU A 431 -29.68 53.93 16.83
N VAL A 432 -28.53 54.29 17.37
CA VAL A 432 -27.30 54.52 16.61
C VAL A 432 -26.11 53.93 17.36
N VAL A 433 -25.16 53.36 16.61
CA VAL A 433 -23.86 52.99 17.15
C VAL A 433 -23.05 54.27 17.32
N ASP A 434 -22.69 54.57 18.56
CA ASP A 434 -21.86 55.72 18.92
C ASP A 434 -20.38 55.40 18.76
N MET A 435 -19.99 54.20 19.19
CA MET A 435 -18.62 53.71 19.16
C MET A 435 -18.60 52.19 19.05
N ILE A 436 -17.58 51.67 18.40
CA ILE A 436 -17.19 50.27 18.44
C ILE A 436 -15.68 50.20 18.64
N ASP A 437 -15.23 49.26 19.44
CA ASP A 437 -13.82 49.01 19.69
C ASP A 437 -13.56 47.51 19.82
N PHE A 438 -12.39 47.06 19.39
CA PHE A 438 -11.96 45.68 19.57
C PHE A 438 -11.24 45.56 20.92
N ARG A 439 -11.58 44.53 21.71
CA ARG A 439 -11.02 44.30 23.04
C ARG A 439 -10.63 42.83 23.20
N ASP A 440 -9.38 42.59 23.58
CA ASP A 440 -8.81 41.28 23.89
C ASP A 440 -8.57 41.09 25.41
N ASP A 441 -8.83 42.13 26.19
CA ASP A 441 -8.59 42.20 27.64
C ASP A 441 -9.85 41.95 28.50
N ILE A 442 -11.00 41.63 27.87
CA ILE A 442 -12.30 41.51 28.54
C ILE A 442 -12.86 40.08 28.34
N TYR A 443 -13.38 39.46 29.40
CA TYR A 443 -14.06 38.16 29.38
C TYR A 443 -13.25 36.94 28.88
N SER A 444 -11.92 36.97 29.00
CA SER A 444 -11.02 35.87 28.59
C SER A 444 -11.10 35.50 27.09
N GLY A 445 -11.54 36.42 26.23
CA GLY A 445 -11.59 36.21 24.78
C GLY A 445 -11.69 37.52 23.98
N ASN A 446 -11.57 37.41 22.65
CA ASN A 446 -11.64 38.56 21.73
C ASN A 446 -13.11 39.00 21.54
N VAL A 447 -13.44 40.25 21.88
CA VAL A 447 -14.79 40.83 21.79
C VAL A 447 -14.82 42.19 21.07
N TYR A 448 -15.92 42.51 20.41
CA TYR A 448 -16.25 43.89 20.04
C TYR A 448 -17.05 44.55 21.16
N ALA A 449 -16.56 45.67 21.69
CA ALA A 449 -17.29 46.53 22.62
C ALA A 449 -18.04 47.61 21.84
N VAL A 450 -19.37 47.56 21.84
CA VAL A 450 -20.23 48.45 21.04
C VAL A 450 -21.09 49.32 21.94
N LYS A 451 -20.95 50.64 21.82
CA LYS A 451 -21.77 51.62 22.54
C LYS A 451 -22.97 52.03 21.70
N ILE A 452 -24.17 51.88 22.25
CA ILE A 452 -25.42 52.24 21.58
C ILE A 452 -26.06 53.46 22.26
N ASN A 453 -26.42 54.45 21.46
CA ASN A 453 -27.14 55.66 21.88
C ASN A 453 -28.52 55.76 21.23
N SER A 454 -29.39 56.56 21.83
CA SER A 454 -30.66 57.00 21.24
C SER A 454 -30.42 58.04 20.14
N LYS A 455 -31.14 57.94 19.02
CA LYS A 455 -31.19 59.00 17.99
C LYS A 455 -32.11 60.15 18.38
N ASN A 456 -33.11 59.88 19.22
CA ASN A 456 -34.24 60.79 19.47
C ASN A 456 -34.16 61.47 20.84
N SER A 457 -33.14 61.17 21.64
CA SER A 457 -32.92 61.75 22.96
C SER A 457 -31.44 61.71 23.34
N ASN A 458 -30.99 62.63 24.19
CA ASN A 458 -29.65 62.58 24.77
C ASN A 458 -29.61 61.47 25.84
N GLY A 459 -29.38 60.23 25.43
CA GLY A 459 -29.28 59.09 26.33
C GLY A 459 -28.53 57.92 25.70
N THR A 460 -27.55 57.38 26.45
CA THR A 460 -26.84 56.14 26.11
C THR A 460 -27.63 54.94 26.61
N PHE A 461 -27.88 53.97 25.74
CA PHE A 461 -28.56 52.71 26.11
C PHE A 461 -27.59 51.70 26.73
N GLY A 462 -26.29 51.80 26.44
CA GLY A 462 -25.26 51.04 27.13
C GLY A 462 -24.17 50.49 26.20
N TRP A 463 -23.31 49.66 26.78
CA TRP A 463 -22.28 48.91 26.09
C TRP A 463 -22.71 47.46 25.88
N PHE A 464 -22.40 46.91 24.73
CA PHE A 464 -22.69 45.54 24.32
C PHE A 464 -21.39 44.88 23.89
N PHE A 465 -21.01 43.78 24.53
CA PHE A 465 -19.77 43.06 24.23
C PHE A 465 -20.11 41.82 23.43
N ILE A 466 -19.63 41.74 22.19
CA ILE A 466 -19.97 40.67 21.25
C ILE A 466 -18.75 39.81 21.00
N ASP A 467 -18.86 38.53 21.33
CA ASP A 467 -17.87 37.52 21.06
C ASP A 467 -17.57 37.40 19.55
N ILE A 468 -16.31 37.49 19.19
CA ILE A 468 -15.91 37.62 17.78
C ILE A 468 -16.04 36.29 17.03
N GLU A 469 -15.97 35.16 17.72
CA GLU A 469 -16.07 33.85 17.09
C GLU A 469 -17.50 33.33 17.01
N THR A 470 -18.34 33.68 17.98
CA THR A 470 -19.67 33.10 18.15
C THR A 470 -20.82 34.10 17.93
N GLY A 471 -20.53 35.41 17.94
CA GLY A 471 -21.53 36.47 17.89
C GLY A 471 -22.40 36.57 19.16
N LYS A 472 -22.02 35.88 20.24
CA LYS A 472 -22.73 35.89 21.51
C LYS A 472 -22.55 37.25 22.20
N VAL A 473 -23.64 37.82 22.70
CA VAL A 473 -23.61 39.07 23.49
C VAL A 473 -23.42 38.73 24.97
N TYR A 474 -22.36 39.27 25.57
CA TYR A 474 -22.13 39.20 27.01
C TYR A 474 -22.91 40.29 27.74
N ASN A 475 -23.28 40.02 28.99
CA ASN A 475 -24.07 40.93 29.82
C ASN A 475 -23.21 41.93 30.57
#